data_AF-A0A5C8LZG8-F1
#
_entry.id   AF-A0A5C8LZG8-F1
#
_cell.length_a   1.000
_cell.length_b   1.000
_cell.length_c   1.000
_cell.angle_alpha   90.00
_cell.angle_beta   90.00
_cell.angle_gamma   90.00
#
_symmetry.space_group_name_H-M   'P 1'
#
loop_
_entity.id
_entity.type
_entity.pdbx_description
1 polymer ?
#
loop_
_entity_poly.entity_id
_entity_poly.type
_entity_poly.pdbx_seq_one_letter_code
_entity_poly.pdbx_strand_id
1 'polypeptide(L)'
;MLRFAYDDIKEKPRRCQQLILQMMGSWFGEEHSGPALTLEEREILRIAGQSNEPLLPKTISQRLHISRNHAGKLLRRLAHMELLRPASGTTCIRSYTLSGIHRGFYG
;
A
#
# COMPACT_ATOMS: atom_id res chain seq x y z
N MET A 1 -16.84 12.48 0.08
CA MET A 1 -16.57 13.30 1.28
C MET A 1 -17.60 12.98 2.34
N LEU A 2 -17.15 12.57 3.53
CA LEU A 2 -18.01 12.27 4.66
C LEU A 2 -18.26 13.57 5.44
N ARG A 3 -19.52 14.00 5.55
CA ARG A 3 -19.92 15.18 6.32
C ARG A 3 -20.65 14.72 7.57
N PHE A 4 -20.18 15.16 8.73
CA PHE A 4 -20.86 15.03 10.00
C PHE A 4 -21.34 16.41 10.43
N ALA A 5 -22.58 16.53 10.88
CA ALA A 5 -22.98 17.71 11.64
C ALA A 5 -22.27 17.66 13.01
N TYR A 6 -21.85 18.80 13.53
CA TYR A 6 -21.19 18.87 14.84
C TYR A 6 -22.08 18.26 15.95
N ASP A 7 -23.39 18.43 15.81
CA ASP A 7 -24.39 17.87 16.73
C ASP A 7 -24.43 16.34 16.71
N ASP A 8 -24.22 15.70 15.55
CA ASP A 8 -24.24 14.23 15.44
C ASP A 8 -23.06 13.59 16.17
N ILE A 9 -21.90 14.25 16.18
CA ILE A 9 -20.70 13.78 16.89
C ILE A 9 -20.93 13.82 18.41
N LYS A 10 -21.62 14.86 18.88
CA LYS A 10 -21.84 15.11 20.31
C LYS A 10 -22.99 14.26 20.87
N GLU A 11 -24.09 14.14 20.13
CA GLU A 11 -25.30 13.47 20.59
C GLU A 11 -25.31 11.96 20.32
N LYS A 12 -24.66 11.50 19.24
CA LYS A 12 -24.78 10.10 18.77
C LYS A 12 -23.44 9.50 18.33
N PRO A 13 -22.42 9.49 19.20
CA PRO A 13 -21.07 9.02 18.85
C PRO A 13 -21.04 7.56 18.36
N ARG A 14 -21.90 6.69 18.92
CA ARG A 14 -22.02 5.28 18.47
C ARG A 14 -22.49 5.16 17.02
N ARG A 15 -23.38 6.04 16.57
CA ARG A 15 -23.91 6.03 15.20
C ARG A 15 -22.84 6.45 14.19
N CYS A 16 -22.04 7.47 14.54
CA CYS A 16 -20.88 7.87 13.75
C CYS A 16 -19.84 6.75 13.67
N GLN A 17 -19.53 6.10 14.80
CA GLN A 17 -18.61 4.97 14.82
C GLN A 17 -19.10 3.82 13.93
N GLN A 18 -20.39 3.48 14.01
CA GLN A 18 -20.96 2.42 13.21
C GLN A 18 -20.99 2.75 11.71
N LEU A 19 -21.24 4.01 11.36
CA LEU A 19 -21.13 4.49 9.98
C LEU A 19 -19.69 4.37 9.46
N ILE A 20 -18.70 4.77 10.25
CA ILE A 20 -17.28 4.63 9.91
C ILE A 20 -16.93 3.14 9.71
N LEU A 21 -17.36 2.27 10.61
CA LEU A 21 -17.12 0.83 10.52
C LEU A 21 -17.78 0.21 9.28
N GLN A 22 -19.01 0.61 8.95
CA GLN A 22 -19.70 0.16 7.74
C GLN A 22 -19.00 0.64 6.46
N MET A 23 -18.54 1.89 6.43
CA MET A 23 -17.78 2.43 5.31
C MET A 23 -16.44 1.71 5.14
N MET A 24 -15.70 1.51 6.23
CA MET A 24 -14.49 0.71 6.22
C MET A 24 -14.77 -0.71 5.70
N GLY A 25 -15.85 -1.35 6.16
CA GLY A 25 -16.27 -2.66 5.66
C GLY A 25 -16.51 -2.69 4.16
N SER A 26 -17.13 -1.66 3.58
CA SER A 26 -17.33 -1.59 2.12
C SER A 26 -16.04 -1.38 1.33
N TRP A 27 -15.07 -0.64 1.88
CA TRP A 27 -13.80 -0.34 1.19
C TRP A 27 -12.78 -1.46 1.32
N PHE A 28 -12.78 -2.16 2.45
CA PHE A 28 -11.83 -3.25 2.72
C PHE A 28 -12.41 -4.64 2.48
N GLY A 29 -13.74 -4.77 2.41
CA GLY A 29 -14.47 -6.03 2.24
C GLY A 29 -14.78 -6.40 0.80
N GLU A 30 -14.49 -5.52 -0.16
CA GLU A 30 -14.44 -5.93 -1.57
C GLU A 30 -13.22 -6.83 -1.73
N GLU A 31 -13.48 -8.14 -1.91
CA GLU A 31 -12.43 -9.12 -2.12
C GLU A 31 -11.60 -8.71 -3.33
N HIS A 32 -10.45 -8.11 -3.05
CA HIS A 32 -9.47 -7.82 -4.06
C HIS A 32 -9.06 -9.15 -4.65
N SER A 33 -9.51 -9.47 -5.87
CA SER A 33 -9.16 -10.69 -6.61
C SER A 33 -7.66 -10.79 -6.94
N GLY A 34 -6.86 -9.85 -6.43
CA GLY A 34 -5.41 -9.88 -6.45
C GLY A 34 -4.83 -10.74 -5.33
N PRO A 35 -3.51 -10.90 -5.31
CA PRO A 35 -2.86 -11.72 -4.31
C PRO A 35 -3.05 -11.17 -2.89
N ALA A 36 -3.00 -12.06 -1.90
CA ALA A 36 -3.07 -11.69 -0.48
C ALA A 36 -1.82 -10.89 -0.07
N LEU A 37 -1.92 -9.57 -0.20
CA LEU A 37 -0.88 -8.61 0.18
C LEU A 37 -1.07 -8.17 1.64
N THR A 38 0.03 -8.07 2.38
CA THR A 38 0.02 -7.42 3.70
C THR A 38 -0.23 -5.92 3.55
N LEU A 39 -0.59 -5.26 4.66
CA LEU A 39 -0.74 -3.80 4.68
C LEU A 39 0.53 -3.08 4.21
N GLU A 40 1.69 -3.58 4.65
CA GLU A 40 3.01 -3.05 4.26
C GLU A 40 3.25 -3.20 2.75
N GLU A 41 2.88 -4.35 2.18
CA GLU A 41 3.05 -4.62 0.75
C GLU A 41 2.15 -3.73 -0.12
N ARG A 42 0.89 -3.54 0.28
CA ARG A 42 -0.03 -2.60 -0.38
C ARG A 42 0.49 -1.17 -0.33
N GLU A 43 1.01 -0.76 0.82
CA GLU A 43 1.56 0.57 1.00
C GLU A 43 2.80 0.79 0.12
N ILE A 44 3.67 -0.22 -0.04
CA ILE A 44 4.80 -0.15 -0.98
C ILE A 44 4.31 0.06 -2.42
N LEU A 45 3.26 -0.64 -2.85
CA LEU A 45 2.69 -0.47 -4.19
C LEU A 45 2.08 0.92 -4.37
N ARG A 46 1.42 1.45 -3.34
CA ARG A 46 0.91 2.84 -3.35
C ARG A 46 2.05 3.85 -3.50
N ILE A 47 3.15 3.69 -2.75
CA ILE A 47 4.34 4.55 -2.88
C ILE A 47 4.92 4.46 -4.31
N ALA A 48 4.93 3.26 -4.88
CA ALA A 48 5.46 2.99 -6.21
C ALA A 48 4.61 3.55 -7.36
N GLY A 49 3.29 3.69 -7.15
CA GLY A 49 2.40 4.36 -8.09
C GLY A 49 2.47 5.88 -8.01
N GLN A 50 2.63 6.42 -6.80
CA GLN A 50 2.73 7.87 -6.58
C GLN A 50 4.08 8.48 -7.00
N SER A 51 5.16 7.68 -7.01
CA SER A 51 6.48 8.13 -7.40
C SER A 51 6.97 7.36 -8.63
N ASN A 52 7.41 8.09 -9.66
CA ASN A 52 8.05 7.47 -10.82
C ASN A 52 9.53 7.11 -10.53
N GLU A 53 9.99 7.30 -9.30
CA GLU A 53 11.33 6.95 -8.87
C GLU A 53 11.48 5.45 -8.54
N PRO A 54 12.64 4.85 -8.82
CA PRO A 54 12.94 3.49 -8.38
C PRO A 54 12.87 3.37 -6.85
N LEU A 55 12.17 2.35 -6.36
CA LEU A 55 12.07 1.99 -4.95
C LEU A 55 13.38 1.38 -4.46
N LEU A 56 14.02 2.05 -3.49
CA LEU A 56 15.18 1.51 -2.79
C LEU A 56 14.77 0.94 -1.42
N PRO A 57 15.39 -0.17 -0.95
CA PRO A 57 15.14 -0.69 0.40
C PRO A 57 15.35 0.35 1.51
N LYS A 58 16.29 1.30 1.32
CA LYS A 58 16.52 2.41 2.25
C LYS A 58 15.33 3.37 2.31
N THR A 59 14.78 3.75 1.16
CA THR A 59 13.63 4.66 1.07
C THR A 59 12.38 4.04 1.67
N ILE A 60 12.12 2.76 1.38
CA ILE A 60 10.99 2.01 1.95
C ILE A 60 11.13 1.88 3.47
N SER A 61 12.32 1.51 3.94
CA SER A 61 12.61 1.42 5.39
C SER A 61 12.32 2.74 6.11
N GLN A 62 12.67 3.88 5.51
CA GLN A 62 12.40 5.20 6.08
C GLN A 62 10.91 5.56 6.05
N ARG A 63 10.20 5.28 4.95
CA ARG A 63 8.77 5.63 4.79
C ARG A 63 7.85 4.77 5.65
N LEU A 64 8.15 3.47 5.80
CA LEU A 64 7.36 2.52 6.57
C LEU A 64 7.86 2.35 8.02
N HIS A 65 8.95 3.02 8.40
CA HIS A 65 9.59 2.87 9.71
C HIS A 65 9.93 1.42 10.08
N ILE A 66 10.33 0.61 9.09
CA ILE A 66 10.72 -0.79 9.26
C ILE A 66 12.22 -0.98 9.05
N SER A 67 12.77 -2.11 9.50
CA SER A 67 14.19 -2.43 9.25
C SER A 67 14.48 -2.58 7.75
N ARG A 68 15.69 -2.19 7.33
CA ARG A 68 16.14 -2.31 5.92
C ARG A 68 16.08 -3.76 5.42
N ASN A 69 16.37 -4.73 6.30
CA ASN A 69 16.30 -6.15 5.98
C ASN A 69 14.86 -6.60 5.72
N HIS A 70 13.90 -6.12 6.53
CA HIS A 70 12.47 -6.38 6.32
C HIS A 70 11.97 -5.74 5.02
N ALA A 71 12.31 -4.47 4.78
CA ALA A 71 11.99 -3.78 3.52
C ALA A 71 12.52 -4.54 2.30
N GLY A 72 13.75 -5.05 2.35
CA GLY A 72 14.33 -5.87 1.28
C GLY A 72 13.67 -7.24 1.09
N LYS A 73 13.08 -7.84 2.14
CA LYS A 73 12.26 -9.05 2.02
C LYS A 73 10.93 -8.76 1.32
N LEU A 74 10.24 -7.70 1.74
CA LEU A 74 8.97 -7.27 1.15
C LEU A 74 9.12 -6.94 -0.35
N LEU A 75 10.16 -6.17 -0.71
CA LEU A 75 10.43 -5.83 -2.11
C LEU A 75 10.70 -7.06 -2.99
N ARG A 76 11.47 -8.04 -2.48
CA ARG A 76 11.72 -9.30 -3.20
C ARG A 76 10.45 -10.13 -3.34
N ARG A 77 9.62 -10.20 -2.30
CA ARG A 77 8.33 -10.91 -2.35
C ARG A 77 7.40 -10.28 -3.39
N LEU A 78 7.28 -8.96 -3.39
CA LEU A 78 6.51 -8.21 -4.40
C LEU A 78 7.05 -8.39 -5.83
N ALA A 79 8.37 -8.52 -5.99
CA ALA A 79 8.97 -8.81 -7.29
C ALA A 79 8.72 -10.26 -7.74
N HIS A 80 8.75 -11.23 -6.83
CA HIS A 80 8.39 -12.62 -7.12
C HIS A 80 6.91 -12.76 -7.52
N MET A 81 6.06 -11.87 -7.03
CA MET A 81 4.64 -11.80 -7.40
C MET A 81 4.41 -11.00 -8.70
N GLU A 82 5.48 -10.63 -9.42
CA GLU A 82 5.45 -9.86 -10.68
C GLU A 82 4.84 -8.45 -10.59
N LEU A 83 4.57 -7.97 -9.36
CA LEU A 83 4.03 -6.64 -9.08
C LEU A 83 5.13 -5.56 -9.20
N LEU A 84 6.37 -5.93 -8.88
CA LEU A 84 7.55 -5.09 -9.05
C LEU A 84 8.55 -5.73 -10.00
N ARG A 85 9.34 -4.91 -10.70
CA ARG A 85 10.46 -5.35 -11.53
C ARG A 85 11.77 -4.75 -11.01
N PRO A 86 12.87 -5.51 -11.01
CA PRO A 86 14.18 -4.96 -10.69
C PRO A 86 14.53 -3.87 -11.71
N ALA A 87 14.83 -2.66 -11.22
CA ALA A 87 15.18 -1.51 -12.05
C ALA A 87 16.69 -1.39 -12.27
N SER A 88 17.51 -2.06 -11.45
CA SER A 88 18.95 -2.09 -11.60
C SER A 88 19.58 -3.30 -10.92
N GLY A 89 20.60 -3.87 -11.58
CA GLY A 89 21.51 -4.88 -11.07
C GLY A 89 21.23 -6.29 -11.57
N THR A 90 22.23 -6.93 -12.16
CA THR A 90 22.23 -8.35 -12.58
C THR A 90 22.71 -9.30 -11.49
N THR A 91 23.61 -8.84 -10.61
CA THR A 91 24.16 -9.64 -9.49
C THR A 91 23.59 -9.24 -8.12
N CYS A 92 23.15 -7.99 -7.96
CA CYS A 92 22.51 -7.50 -6.74
C CYS A 92 21.44 -6.48 -7.11
N ILE A 93 20.17 -6.82 -6.88
CA ILE A 93 19.05 -5.93 -7.17
C ILE A 93 19.03 -4.81 -6.13
N ARG A 94 19.28 -3.57 -6.56
CA ARG A 94 19.37 -2.39 -5.67
C ARG A 94 18.12 -1.51 -5.69
N SER A 95 17.31 -1.65 -6.73
CA SER A 95 16.11 -0.86 -6.93
C SER A 95 15.02 -1.65 -7.63
N TYR A 96 13.76 -1.27 -7.37
CA TYR A 96 12.57 -1.88 -7.93
C TYR A 96 11.67 -0.81 -8.55
N THR A 97 10.95 -1.14 -9.60
CA THR A 97 9.95 -0.26 -10.24
C THR A 97 8.64 -1.00 -10.39
N LEU A 98 7.53 -0.27 -10.45
CA LEU A 98 6.21 -0.87 -10.61
C LEU A 98 6.09 -1.54 -11.98
N SER A 99 5.62 -2.79 -12.01
CA SER A 99 5.42 -3.54 -13.25
C SER A 99 4.33 -2.87 -14.09
N GLY A 100 4.58 -2.62 -15.39
CA GLY A 100 3.69 -1.84 -16.25
C GLY A 100 2.25 -2.37 -16.33
N ILE A 101 2.04 -3.67 -16.10
CA ILE A 101 0.73 -4.33 -16.07
C ILE A 101 -0.15 -3.79 -14.92
N HIS A 102 0.48 -3.39 -13.80
CA HIS A 102 -0.21 -2.94 -12.59
C HIS A 102 -0.28 -1.42 -12.44
N ARG A 103 0.25 -0.64 -13.41
CA ARG A 103 0.24 0.83 -13.35
C ARG A 103 -1.18 1.42 -13.31
N GLY A 104 -2.17 0.77 -13.93
CA GLY A 104 -3.56 1.23 -13.92
C GLY A 104 -4.30 1.00 -12.59
N PHE A 105 -3.78 0.15 -11.70
CA PHE A 105 -4.44 -0.18 -10.42
C PHE A 105 -3.94 0.66 -9.25
N TYR A 106 -2.76 1.26 -9.37
CA TYR A 106 -2.08 1.97 -8.27
C TYR A 106 -1.65 3.41 -8.62
N GLY A 107 -1.99 3.89 -9.82
CA GLY A 107 -1.75 5.26 -10.28
C GLY A 107 -2.83 6.25 -9.88
#